data_AF-A0A5C7ZI17-F1
#
_entry.id   AF-A0A5C7ZI17-F1
#
_cell.length_a   1.000
_cell.length_b   1.000
_cell.length_c   1.000
_cell.angle_alpha   90.00
_cell.angle_beta   90.00
_cell.angle_gamma   90.00
#
_symmetry.space_group_name_H-M   'P 1'
#
loop_
_entity.id
_entity.type
_entity.pdbx_description
1 polymer ?
#
loop_
_entity_poly.entity_id
_entity_poly.type
_entity_poly.pdbx_seq_one_letter_code
_entity_poly.pdbx_strand_id
1 'polypeptide(L)'
;MSGFEHYERELRDLDHEIHRYAAICGIHLANRYEIEACLRQHHDNWADDKARESLQGLLILRLKLEAEMIAAGLTAPPLSPYGDYATLTGELDQD
;
A
#
# COMPACT_ATOMS: atom_id res chain seq x y z
N MET A 1 -21.84 -5.70 7.72
CA MET A 1 -21.39 -6.53 6.59
C MET A 1 -19.99 -6.07 6.24
N SER A 2 -19.03 -7.00 6.13
CA SER A 2 -17.64 -6.67 5.77
C SER A 2 -17.60 -6.16 4.33
N GLY A 3 -16.78 -5.14 4.05
CA GLY A 3 -16.51 -4.65 2.70
C GLY A 3 -15.54 -5.54 1.92
N PHE A 4 -14.85 -6.45 2.62
CA PHE A 4 -13.85 -7.37 2.06
C PHE A 4 -14.13 -8.83 2.43
N GLU A 5 -13.85 -9.74 1.51
CA GLU A 5 -14.13 -11.18 1.67
C GLU A 5 -12.89 -11.98 2.11
N HIS A 6 -11.69 -11.51 1.73
CA HIS A 6 -10.42 -12.22 1.94
C HIS A 6 -9.31 -11.28 2.44
N TYR A 7 -9.39 -10.89 3.72
CA TYR A 7 -8.52 -9.85 4.31
C TYR A 7 -7.02 -9.99 4.00
N GLU A 8 -6.43 -11.19 4.11
CA GLU A 8 -4.98 -11.38 3.86
C GLU A 8 -4.60 -11.15 2.39
N ARG A 9 -5.42 -11.65 1.46
CA ARG A 9 -5.18 -11.50 0.03
C ARG A 9 -5.35 -10.04 -0.38
N GLU A 10 -6.44 -9.41 0.07
CA GLU A 10 -6.73 -8.00 -0.19
C GLU A 10 -5.61 -7.11 0.35
N LEU A 11 -5.08 -7.41 1.54
CA LEU A 11 -3.98 -6.65 2.12
C LEU A 11 -2.70 -6.80 1.30
N ARG A 12 -2.38 -8.02 0.84
CA ARG A 12 -1.21 -8.27 -0.02
C ARG A 12 -1.32 -7.55 -1.36
N ASP A 13 -2.48 -7.59 -1.98
CA ASP A 13 -2.73 -6.96 -3.28
C ASP A 13 -2.66 -5.42 -3.15
N LEU A 14 -3.19 -4.86 -2.06
CA LEU A 14 -3.03 -3.44 -1.73
C LEU A 14 -1.57 -3.06 -1.49
N ASP A 15 -0.84 -3.83 -0.70
CA ASP A 15 0.58 -3.56 -0.41
C ASP A 15 1.41 -3.57 -1.70
N HIS A 16 1.17 -4.54 -2.60
CA HIS A 16 1.81 -4.61 -3.90
C HIS A 16 1.58 -3.35 -4.75
N GLU A 17 0.34 -2.90 -4.88
CA GLU A 17 0.03 -1.69 -5.66
C GLU A 17 0.55 -0.41 -4.99
N ILE A 18 0.54 -0.32 -3.65
CA ILE A 18 1.14 0.80 -2.92
C ILE A 18 2.63 0.89 -3.23
N HIS A 19 3.35 -0.23 -3.22
CA HIS A 19 4.75 -0.26 -3.60
C HIS A 19 4.98 0.19 -5.05
N ARG A 20 4.15 -0.29 -5.97
CA ARG A 20 4.22 0.10 -7.38
C ARG A 20 4.05 1.61 -7.57
N TYR A 21 3.02 2.21 -6.97
CA TYR A 21 2.79 3.65 -7.10
C TYR A 21 3.78 4.51 -6.31
N ALA A 22 4.28 4.02 -5.16
CA ALA A 22 5.38 4.69 -4.44
C ALA A 22 6.64 4.77 -5.30
N ALA A 23 6.97 3.70 -6.03
CA ALA A 23 8.09 3.67 -6.97
C ALA A 23 7.90 4.64 -8.15
N ILE A 24 6.69 4.72 -8.71
CA ILE A 24 6.34 5.70 -9.77
C ILE A 24 6.48 7.13 -9.24
N CYS A 25 6.06 7.38 -8.00
CA CYS A 25 6.18 8.68 -7.36
C CYS A 25 7.61 9.00 -6.88
N GLY A 26 8.54 8.05 -6.95
CA GLY A 26 9.92 8.22 -6.51
C GLY A 26 10.08 8.42 -5.01
N ILE A 27 9.16 7.89 -4.19
CA ILE A 27 9.21 8.03 -2.73
C ILE A 27 9.51 6.73 -2.01
N HIS A 28 10.09 6.82 -0.82
CA HIS A 28 10.30 5.69 0.07
C HIS A 28 9.27 5.68 1.20
N LEU A 29 8.54 4.56 1.34
CA LEU A 29 7.46 4.43 2.34
C LEU A 29 7.94 4.47 3.81
N ALA A 30 9.24 4.27 4.09
CA ALA A 30 9.81 4.49 5.42
C ALA A 30 9.79 5.98 5.82
N ASN A 31 9.79 6.87 4.84
CA ASN A 31 9.99 8.30 5.01
C ASN A 31 8.65 9.01 4.95
N ARG A 32 7.97 9.12 6.11
CA ARG A 32 6.67 9.79 6.22
C ARG A 32 6.63 11.18 5.56
N TYR A 33 7.71 11.95 5.68
CA TYR A 33 7.79 13.28 5.10
C TYR A 33 7.76 13.27 3.56
N GLU A 34 8.30 12.23 2.90
CA GLU A 34 8.25 12.08 1.45
C GLU A 34 6.83 11.76 0.99
N ILE A 35 6.12 10.90 1.72
CA ILE A 35 4.71 10.59 1.46
C ILE A 35 3.88 11.88 1.56
N GLU A 36 4.02 12.63 2.66
CA GLU A 36 3.28 13.87 2.85
C GLU A 36 3.62 14.95 1.82
N ALA A 37 4.88 15.04 1.36
CA ALA A 37 5.27 15.97 0.31
C ALA A 37 4.68 15.57 -1.05
N CYS A 38 4.80 14.29 -1.41
CA CYS A 38 4.27 13.71 -2.64
C CYS A 38 2.75 13.94 -2.75
N LEU A 39 2.00 13.64 -1.69
CA LEU A 39 0.54 13.80 -1.68
C LEU A 39 0.06 15.26 -1.66
N ARG A 40 0.93 16.23 -1.33
CA ARG A 40 0.61 17.67 -1.33
C ARG A 40 1.05 18.40 -2.59
N GLN A 41 1.86 17.77 -3.44
CA GLN A 41 2.43 18.43 -4.61
C GLN A 41 1.32 18.77 -5.60
N HIS A 42 1.26 20.05 -5.98
CA HIS A 42 0.28 20.53 -6.95
C HIS A 42 0.65 20.07 -8.36
N HIS A 43 -0.37 19.95 -9.19
CA HIS A 43 -0.40 19.21 -10.44
C HIS A 43 0.60 19.72 -11.50
N ASP A 44 1.78 19.07 -11.62
CA ASP A 44 2.79 19.41 -12.64
C ASP A 44 2.53 18.68 -13.97
N ASN A 45 2.01 17.44 -13.93
CA ASN A 45 1.59 16.71 -15.13
C ASN A 45 0.54 15.64 -14.82
N TRP A 46 -0.34 15.37 -15.79
CA TRP A 46 -1.49 14.48 -15.62
C TRP A 46 -1.14 13.04 -15.23
N ALA A 47 -0.03 12.49 -15.75
CA ALA A 47 0.33 11.10 -15.46
C ALA A 47 0.81 10.92 -14.01
N ASP A 48 1.67 11.83 -13.55
CA ASP A 48 2.18 11.84 -12.18
C ASP A 48 1.07 12.18 -11.19
N ASP A 49 0.12 13.05 -11.58
CA ASP A 49 -1.07 13.33 -10.78
C ASP A 49 -1.91 12.09 -10.57
N LYS A 50 -2.12 11.29 -11.64
CA LYS A 50 -2.87 10.04 -11.52
C LYS A 50 -2.15 9.04 -10.65
N ALA A 51 -0.83 8.93 -10.73
CA ALA A 51 -0.05 8.07 -9.85
C ALA A 51 -0.18 8.49 -8.37
N ARG A 52 -0.12 9.80 -8.07
CA ARG A 52 -0.32 10.35 -6.73
C ARG A 52 -1.73 10.11 -6.19
N GLU A 53 -2.75 10.37 -7.01
CA GLU A 53 -4.15 10.11 -6.66
C GLU A 53 -4.39 8.62 -6.38
N SER A 54 -3.84 7.73 -7.21
CA SER A 54 -3.90 6.28 -7.01
C SER A 54 -3.21 5.86 -5.72
N LEU A 55 -1.98 6.36 -5.47
CA LEU A 55 -1.26 6.09 -4.23
C LEU A 55 -2.06 6.54 -3.00
N GLN A 56 -2.64 7.73 -3.03
CA GLN A 56 -3.47 8.24 -1.94
C GLN A 56 -4.70 7.35 -1.69
N GLY A 57 -5.39 6.98 -2.77
CA GLY A 57 -6.56 6.10 -2.70
C GLY A 57 -6.22 4.74 -2.10
N LEU A 58 -5.11 4.14 -2.52
CA LEU A 58 -4.65 2.85 -2.01
C LEU A 58 -4.25 2.91 -0.53
N LEU A 59 -3.54 3.94 -0.10
CA LEU A 59 -3.18 4.14 1.31
C LEU A 59 -4.44 4.27 2.19
N ILE A 60 -5.44 5.04 1.74
CA ILE A 60 -6.72 5.16 2.44
C ILE A 60 -7.47 3.82 2.47
N LEU A 61 -7.47 3.10 1.36
CA LEU A 61 -8.15 1.81 1.26
C LEU A 61 -7.51 0.76 2.18
N ARG A 62 -6.18 0.73 2.26
CA ARG A 62 -5.44 -0.11 3.21
C ARG A 62 -5.82 0.21 4.65
N LEU A 63 -5.88 1.49 5.04
CA LEU A 63 -6.33 1.88 6.38
C LEU A 63 -7.76 1.42 6.71
N LYS A 64 -8.66 1.45 5.71
CA LYS A 64 -10.03 0.92 5.88
C LYS A 64 -10.03 -0.59 6.08
N LEU A 65 -9.25 -1.31 5.28
CA LEU A 65 -9.08 -2.76 5.42
C LEU A 65 -8.54 -3.12 6.81
N GLU A 66 -7.49 -2.43 7.28
CA GLU A 66 -6.94 -2.62 8.62
C GLU A 66 -7.99 -2.39 9.71
N ALA A 67 -8.80 -1.33 9.58
CA ALA A 67 -9.87 -1.05 10.53
C ALA A 67 -10.93 -2.17 10.54
N GLU A 68 -11.28 -2.73 9.38
CA GLU A 68 -12.18 -3.88 9.31
C GLU A 68 -11.57 -5.15 9.92
N MET A 69 -10.29 -5.43 9.66
CA MET A 69 -9.56 -6.54 10.29
C MET A 69 -9.58 -6.42 11.82
N ILE A 70 -9.27 -5.25 12.35
CA ILE A 70 -9.30 -4.97 13.80
C ILE A 70 -10.72 -5.15 14.35
N ALA A 71 -11.74 -4.65 13.67
CA ALA A 71 -13.14 -4.82 14.08
C ALA A 71 -13.58 -6.30 14.08
N ALA A 72 -12.98 -7.13 13.22
CA ALA A 72 -13.17 -8.57 13.18
C ALA A 72 -12.32 -9.35 14.21
N GLY A 73 -11.51 -8.67 15.03
CA GLY A 73 -10.62 -9.29 16.02
C GLY A 73 -9.31 -9.83 15.45
N LEU A 74 -8.94 -9.43 14.24
CA LEU A 74 -7.69 -9.79 13.58
C LEU A 74 -6.61 -8.73 13.81
N THR A 75 -5.35 -9.10 13.60
CA THR A 75 -4.21 -8.17 13.58
C THR A 75 -3.78 -7.94 12.13
N ALA A 76 -3.74 -6.68 11.71
CA ALA A 76 -3.21 -6.33 10.39
C ALA A 76 -1.67 -6.24 10.42
N PRO A 77 -0.96 -6.96 9.54
CA PRO A 77 0.48 -6.76 9.33
C PRO A 77 0.81 -5.30 8.96
N PRO A 78 1.94 -4.75 9.44
CA PRO A 78 2.37 -3.41 9.05
C PRO A 78 2.77 -3.36 7.57
N LEU A 79 2.56 -2.22 6.91
CA LEU A 79 3.05 -1.99 5.56
C LEU A 79 4.59 -2.06 5.59
N SER A 80 5.17 -3.04 4.89
CA SER A 80 6.62 -3.12 4.74
C SER A 80 7.12 -1.85 4.05
N PRO A 81 8.16 -1.17 4.56
CA PRO A 81 8.70 0.00 3.86
C PRO A 81 9.50 -0.36 2.59
N TYR A 82 9.87 -1.63 2.42
CA TYR A 82 10.83 -2.10 1.40
C TYR A 82 10.23 -2.95 0.28
N GLY A 83 8.91 -3.15 0.28
CA GLY A 83 8.30 -4.16 -0.58
C GLY A 83 8.23 -5.50 0.14
N ASP A 84 7.53 -6.44 -0.49
CA ASP A 84 7.59 -7.83 -0.08
C ASP A 84 8.96 -8.41 -0.45
N TYR A 85 9.84 -8.54 0.55
CA TYR A 85 11.14 -9.18 0.40
C TYR A 85 11.01 -10.69 0.08
N ALA A 86 9.89 -11.32 0.42
CA ALA A 86 9.63 -12.74 0.13
C ALA A 86 9.42 -12.96 -1.38
N THR A 87 8.74 -12.02 -2.05
CA THR A 87 8.59 -12.05 -3.51
C THR A 87 9.93 -11.85 -4.25
N LEU A 88 10.89 -11.14 -3.66
CA LEU A 88 12.22 -10.89 -4.26
C LEU A 88 13.26 -12.01 -4.00
N THR A 89 13.06 -12.83 -2.97
CA THR A 89 14.00 -13.89 -2.57
C THR A 89 13.58 -15.29 -3.00
N GLY A 90 12.35 -15.47 -3.50
CA GLY A 90 11.89 -16.76 -4.01
C GLY A 90 11.74 -17.84 -2.94
N GLU A 91 11.63 -17.47 -1.66
CA GLU A 91 11.46 -18.41 -0.54
C GLU A 91 9.98 -18.80 -0.33
N LEU A 92 9.31 -19.24 -1.40
CA LEU A 92 7.96 -19.84 -1.34
C LEU A 92 7.87 -21.18 -2.08
N ASP A 93 8.98 -21.93 -2.15
CA ASP A 93 8.95 -23.32 -2.61
C ASP A 93 9.78 -24.21 -1.69
N GLN A 94 9.17 -24.60 -0.56
CA GLN A 94 9.58 -25.74 0.25
C GLN A 94 8.34 -26.45 0.79
N ASP A 95 7.69 -27.22 -0.09
CA ASP A 95 6.97 -28.45 0.27
C ASP A 95 7.76 -29.66 -0.26
#